data_AF-A0A7J4NWI1-F1
#
_entry.id   AF-A0A7J4NWI1-F1
#
_cell.length_a   1.000
_cell.length_b   1.000
_cell.length_c   1.000
_cell.angle_alpha   90.00
_cell.angle_beta   90.00
_cell.angle_gamma   90.00
#
_symmetry.space_group_name_H-M   'P 1'
#
loop_
_entity.id
_entity.type
_entity.pdbx_description
1 polymer ?
#
loop_
_entity_poly.entity_id
_entity_poly.type
_entity_poly.pdbx_seq_one_letter_code
_entity_poly.pdbx_strand_id
1 'polypeptide(L)'
;MVNDASSEFIREFEKNAESITNDIDRSKKYRAGIAAFAQKSVQTNNTVYLEAAVRFTGKIIDDHDRSKAYVDIIRGTARVAINTADTDLVGRSLELSANTNKGHDRSHALQGVVAAMADVGIQMDKPAFVDDSKELAGIIEYDTYRSSAWRSIARTQHGNNNTPGAVYSANKAMGIIDKSKLITRDIYRASAYVDLARLFIDVGQEDMARECITKAVYSSMGLEDEFDRSSIFQVIAKTQVRMGARTKDNGLLEDAVKSFNHITREYYRTSTRQTLTSVLVNLKKDELVKKLD
;
A
#
# COMPACT_ATOMS: atom_id res chain seq x y z
N MET A 1 -32.40 -9.38 -0.19
CA MET A 1 -33.06 -9.08 1.10
C MET A 1 -32.06 -8.34 1.96
N VAL A 2 -32.34 -7.09 2.33
CA VAL A 2 -31.45 -6.35 3.24
C VAL A 2 -31.46 -7.08 4.58
N ASN A 3 -30.29 -7.44 5.09
CA ASN A 3 -30.15 -8.07 6.40
C ASN A 3 -30.66 -7.09 7.47
N ASP A 4 -31.63 -7.51 8.29
CA ASP A 4 -32.33 -6.68 9.27
C ASP A 4 -31.35 -5.97 10.22
N ALA A 5 -30.29 -6.68 10.63
CA ALA A 5 -29.23 -6.16 11.49
C ALA A 5 -28.40 -5.03 10.83
N SER A 6 -28.17 -5.07 9.52
CA SER A 6 -27.45 -3.99 8.82
C SER A 6 -28.29 -2.72 8.75
N SER A 7 -29.60 -2.87 8.54
CA SER A 7 -30.54 -1.74 8.54
C SER A 7 -30.66 -1.10 9.91
N GLU A 8 -30.74 -1.91 10.96
CA GLU A 8 -30.81 -1.42 12.35
C GLU A 8 -29.56 -0.62 12.72
N PHE A 9 -28.37 -1.16 12.44
CA PHE A 9 -27.09 -0.47 12.72
C PHE A 9 -26.99 0.89 12.01
N ILE A 10 -27.41 0.96 10.73
CA ILE A 10 -27.40 2.22 9.97
C ILE A 10 -28.39 3.23 10.56
N ARG A 11 -29.61 2.79 10.91
CA ARG A 11 -30.64 3.65 11.51
C ARG A 11 -30.22 4.18 12.88
N GLU A 12 -29.64 3.33 13.72
CA GLU A 12 -29.16 3.72 15.03
C GLU A 12 -28.03 4.75 14.92
N PHE A 13 -27.09 4.54 14.01
CA PHE A 13 -26.05 5.52 13.72
C PHE A 13 -26.64 6.87 13.28
N GLU A 14 -27.59 6.86 12.34
CA GLU A 14 -28.23 8.08 11.81
C GLU A 14 -28.94 8.84 12.92
N LYS A 15 -29.76 8.16 13.72
CA LYS A 15 -30.43 8.74 14.90
C LYS A 15 -29.45 9.37 15.87
N ASN A 16 -28.35 8.66 16.17
CA ASN A 16 -27.32 9.17 17.07
C ASN A 16 -26.62 10.41 16.49
N ALA A 17 -26.32 10.43 15.20
CA ALA A 17 -25.74 11.60 14.54
C ALA A 17 -26.72 12.79 14.52
N GLU A 18 -28.00 12.56 14.25
CA GLU A 18 -29.04 13.59 14.20
C GLU A 18 -29.34 14.22 15.56
N SER A 19 -29.13 13.48 16.66
CA SER A 19 -29.25 14.02 18.02
C SER A 19 -28.19 15.07 18.38
N ILE A 20 -27.13 15.21 17.58
CA ILE A 20 -26.07 16.19 17.81
C ILE A 20 -26.53 17.57 17.29
N THR A 21 -26.75 18.50 18.21
CA THR A 21 -27.21 19.86 17.89
C THR A 21 -26.17 20.68 17.14
N ASN A 22 -24.87 20.55 17.51
CA ASN A 22 -23.81 21.30 16.84
C ASN A 22 -23.51 20.71 15.46
N ASP A 23 -23.66 21.51 14.41
CA ASP A 23 -23.52 21.07 13.02
C ASP A 23 -22.10 20.60 12.67
N ILE A 24 -21.07 21.21 13.27
CA ILE A 24 -19.67 20.82 13.05
C ILE A 24 -19.42 19.44 13.67
N ASP A 25 -19.86 19.22 14.90
CA ASP A 25 -19.68 17.93 15.57
C ASP A 25 -20.54 16.84 14.92
N ARG A 26 -21.74 17.19 14.46
CA ARG A 26 -22.59 16.30 13.65
C ARG A 26 -21.90 15.92 12.34
N SER A 27 -21.32 16.88 11.63
CA SER A 27 -20.52 16.65 10.41
C SER A 27 -19.34 15.71 10.67
N LYS A 28 -18.59 15.92 11.76
CA LYS A 28 -17.49 15.02 12.18
C LYS A 28 -18.00 13.62 12.51
N LYS A 29 -19.17 13.49 13.16
CA LYS A 29 -19.80 12.20 13.44
C LYS A 29 -20.12 11.45 12.14
N TYR A 30 -20.69 12.13 11.14
CA TYR A 30 -20.91 11.55 9.81
C TYR A 30 -19.61 11.12 9.13
N ARG A 31 -18.58 11.96 9.17
CA ARG A 31 -17.25 11.62 8.62
C ARG A 31 -16.66 10.36 9.24
N ALA A 32 -16.74 10.23 10.57
CA ALA A 32 -16.27 9.04 11.29
C ALA A 32 -17.13 7.80 10.98
N GLY A 33 -18.45 7.98 10.91
CA GLY A 33 -19.39 6.91 10.54
C GLY A 33 -19.14 6.34 9.15
N ILE A 34 -18.85 7.20 8.17
CA ILE A 34 -18.51 6.77 6.80
C ILE A 34 -17.27 5.86 6.78
N ALA A 35 -16.22 6.23 7.52
CA ALA A 35 -15.03 5.37 7.64
C ALA A 35 -15.38 4.00 8.24
N ALA A 36 -16.21 3.99 9.30
CA ALA A 36 -16.66 2.77 9.94
C ALA A 36 -17.54 1.91 9.01
N PHE A 37 -18.44 2.51 8.24
CA PHE A 37 -19.27 1.81 7.25
C PHE A 37 -18.44 1.22 6.12
N ALA A 38 -17.47 1.96 5.57
CA ALA A 38 -16.56 1.44 4.56
C ALA A 38 -15.78 0.22 5.09
N GLN A 39 -15.27 0.29 6.32
CA GLN A 39 -14.59 -0.84 6.97
C GLN A 39 -15.53 -2.03 7.21
N LYS A 40 -16.74 -1.79 7.73
CA LYS A 40 -17.73 -2.83 7.98
C LYS A 40 -18.16 -3.52 6.69
N SER A 41 -18.31 -2.76 5.61
CA SER A 41 -18.59 -3.29 4.28
C SER A 41 -17.50 -4.26 3.82
N VAL A 42 -16.23 -3.87 3.95
CA VAL A 42 -15.09 -4.74 3.62
C VAL A 42 -15.07 -6.02 4.47
N GLN A 43 -15.38 -5.91 5.77
CA GLN A 43 -15.40 -7.07 6.67
C GLN A 43 -16.52 -8.07 6.36
N THR A 44 -17.63 -7.59 5.82
CA THR A 44 -18.86 -8.38 5.62
C THR A 44 -19.19 -8.63 4.15
N ASN A 45 -18.41 -8.06 3.23
CA ASN A 45 -18.69 -7.97 1.80
C ASN A 45 -20.13 -7.46 1.50
N ASN A 46 -20.65 -6.58 2.36
CA ASN A 46 -22.01 -6.07 2.25
C ASN A 46 -22.01 -4.60 1.81
N THR A 47 -22.47 -4.35 0.58
CA THR A 47 -22.47 -3.03 -0.06
C THR A 47 -23.49 -2.06 0.54
N VAL A 48 -24.48 -2.54 1.31
CA VAL A 48 -25.49 -1.68 1.96
C VAL A 48 -24.82 -0.64 2.88
N TYR A 49 -23.72 -0.99 3.52
CA TYR A 49 -22.94 -0.02 4.32
C TYR A 49 -22.28 1.05 3.45
N LEU A 50 -21.79 0.70 2.25
CA LEU A 50 -21.22 1.67 1.31
C LEU A 50 -22.30 2.59 0.72
N GLU A 51 -23.48 2.05 0.41
CA GLU A 51 -24.64 2.83 -0.04
C GLU A 51 -25.06 3.85 1.02
N ALA A 52 -25.13 3.43 2.29
CA ALA A 52 -25.37 4.35 3.41
C ALA A 52 -24.25 5.39 3.55
N ALA A 53 -22.99 4.98 3.42
CA ALA A 53 -21.86 5.89 3.48
C ALA A 53 -21.92 6.97 2.40
N VAL A 54 -22.26 6.62 1.15
CA VAL A 54 -22.48 7.58 0.06
C VAL A 54 -23.62 8.53 0.39
N ARG A 55 -24.74 8.05 0.94
CA ARG A 55 -25.86 8.91 1.37
C ARG A 55 -25.41 9.95 2.41
N PHE A 56 -24.56 9.53 3.35
CA PHE A 56 -24.12 10.39 4.45
C PHE A 56 -23.06 11.42 4.07
N THR A 57 -22.42 11.35 2.89
CA THR A 57 -21.47 12.39 2.47
C THR A 57 -22.14 13.76 2.35
N GLY A 58 -23.42 13.79 1.97
CA GLY A 58 -24.22 15.01 1.89
C GLY A 58 -24.50 15.68 3.25
N LYS A 59 -24.17 15.01 4.36
CA LYS A 59 -24.29 15.54 5.73
C LYS A 59 -22.97 16.10 6.27
N ILE A 60 -21.87 15.95 5.55
CA ILE A 60 -20.58 16.56 5.89
C ILE A 60 -20.54 17.96 5.31
N ILE A 61 -20.37 18.98 6.15
CA ILE A 61 -20.40 20.39 5.71
C ILE A 61 -19.08 20.84 5.08
N ASP A 62 -17.95 20.33 5.59
CA ASP A 62 -16.62 20.67 5.10
C ASP A 62 -16.28 19.86 3.85
N ASP A 63 -15.94 20.56 2.76
CA ASP A 63 -15.70 19.92 1.46
C ASP A 63 -14.44 19.04 1.46
N HIS A 64 -13.43 19.39 2.26
CA HIS A 64 -12.21 18.60 2.39
C HIS A 64 -12.46 17.29 3.13
N ASP A 65 -13.19 17.34 4.24
CA ASP A 65 -13.64 16.14 4.95
C ASP A 65 -14.58 15.30 4.10
N ARG A 66 -15.43 15.93 3.27
CA ARG A 66 -16.29 15.22 2.32
C ARG A 66 -15.47 14.50 1.24
N SER A 67 -14.45 15.15 0.69
CA SER A 67 -13.49 14.52 -0.24
C SER A 67 -12.82 13.31 0.41
N LYS A 68 -12.31 13.45 1.64
CA LYS A 68 -11.72 12.32 2.38
C LYS A 68 -12.72 11.19 2.67
N ALA A 69 -13.98 11.53 2.92
CA ALA A 69 -15.03 10.53 3.11
C ALA A 69 -15.24 9.71 1.82
N TYR A 70 -15.24 10.37 0.65
CA TYR A 70 -15.24 9.67 -0.63
C TYR A 70 -14.00 8.79 -0.82
N VAL A 71 -12.80 9.22 -0.41
CA VAL A 71 -11.60 8.34 -0.45
C VAL A 71 -11.83 7.04 0.31
N ASP A 72 -12.42 7.09 1.52
CA ASP A 72 -12.71 5.90 2.31
C ASP A 72 -13.75 4.98 1.63
N ILE A 73 -14.81 5.57 1.06
CA ILE A 73 -15.85 4.84 0.33
C ILE A 73 -15.26 4.17 -0.92
N ILE A 74 -14.47 4.88 -1.71
CA ILE A 74 -13.84 4.38 -2.94
C ILE A 74 -12.96 3.18 -2.62
N ARG A 75 -12.08 3.31 -1.61
CA ARG A 75 -11.18 2.24 -1.18
C ARG A 75 -11.93 1.05 -0.57
N GLY A 76 -13.00 1.31 0.18
CA GLY A 76 -13.90 0.27 0.68
C GLY A 76 -14.58 -0.50 -0.45
N THR A 77 -15.15 0.22 -1.42
CA THR A 77 -15.80 -0.34 -2.61
C THR A 77 -14.82 -1.17 -3.44
N ALA A 78 -13.62 -0.63 -3.71
CA ALA A 78 -12.55 -1.34 -4.42
C ALA A 78 -12.16 -2.64 -3.73
N ARG A 79 -12.10 -2.64 -2.38
CA ARG A 79 -11.78 -3.84 -1.62
C ARG A 79 -12.91 -4.87 -1.61
N VAL A 80 -14.17 -4.44 -1.50
CA VAL A 80 -15.30 -5.36 -1.63
C VAL A 80 -15.31 -5.97 -3.03
N ALA A 81 -15.08 -5.17 -4.07
CA ALA A 81 -14.98 -5.64 -5.46
C ALA A 81 -13.93 -6.75 -5.64
N ILE A 82 -12.76 -6.60 -5.01
CA ILE A 82 -11.72 -7.65 -4.98
C ILE A 82 -12.24 -8.91 -4.28
N ASN A 83 -12.88 -8.77 -3.12
CA ASN A 83 -13.34 -9.90 -2.33
C ASN A 83 -14.50 -10.69 -2.99
N THR A 84 -15.28 -10.03 -3.86
CA THR A 84 -16.45 -10.61 -4.52
C THR A 84 -16.24 -10.85 -6.02
N ALA A 85 -15.05 -10.57 -6.54
CA ALA A 85 -14.74 -10.63 -7.97
C ALA A 85 -15.78 -9.89 -8.85
N ASP A 86 -16.03 -8.61 -8.54
CA ASP A 86 -17.12 -7.82 -9.14
C ASP A 86 -16.60 -6.59 -9.90
N THR A 87 -16.72 -6.61 -11.23
CA THR A 87 -16.30 -5.48 -12.09
C THR A 87 -17.18 -4.25 -11.97
N ASP A 88 -18.46 -4.40 -11.65
CA ASP A 88 -19.38 -3.28 -11.54
C ASP A 88 -19.06 -2.45 -10.30
N LEU A 89 -18.66 -3.11 -9.21
CA LEU A 89 -18.14 -2.42 -8.02
C LEU A 89 -16.81 -1.70 -8.28
N VAL A 90 -15.94 -2.24 -9.13
CA VAL A 90 -14.74 -1.50 -9.55
C VAL A 90 -15.11 -0.28 -10.37
N GLY A 91 -16.03 -0.40 -11.33
CA GLY A 91 -16.55 0.72 -12.11
C GLY A 91 -17.17 1.80 -11.20
N ARG A 92 -17.97 1.37 -10.23
CA ARG A 92 -18.57 2.27 -9.23
C ARG A 92 -17.51 2.98 -8.37
N SER A 93 -16.46 2.27 -7.96
CA SER A 93 -15.33 2.84 -7.22
C SER A 93 -14.63 3.92 -8.05
N LEU A 94 -14.43 3.69 -9.35
CA LEU A 94 -13.85 4.67 -10.27
C LEU A 94 -14.76 5.90 -10.44
N GLU A 95 -16.06 5.72 -10.68
CA GLU A 95 -17.04 6.82 -10.81
C GLU A 95 -17.02 7.74 -9.58
N LEU A 96 -16.99 7.15 -8.39
CA LEU A 96 -17.00 7.91 -7.13
C LEU A 96 -15.78 8.81 -6.98
N SER A 97 -14.65 8.51 -7.64
CA SER A 97 -13.45 9.36 -7.63
C SER A 97 -13.65 10.76 -8.21
N ALA A 98 -14.71 10.97 -9.02
CA ALA A 98 -15.08 12.30 -9.49
C ALA A 98 -15.46 13.24 -8.33
N ASN A 99 -15.88 12.70 -7.19
CA ASN A 99 -16.30 13.45 -6.01
C ASN A 99 -15.16 13.79 -5.03
N THR A 100 -13.92 13.41 -5.33
CA THR A 100 -12.75 13.80 -4.52
C THR A 100 -12.10 15.06 -5.07
N ASN A 101 -11.43 15.80 -4.20
CA ASN A 101 -10.54 16.89 -4.60
C ASN A 101 -9.40 16.37 -5.48
N LYS A 102 -9.05 17.14 -6.52
CA LYS A 102 -7.90 16.85 -7.40
C LYS A 102 -6.59 16.85 -6.60
N GLY A 103 -5.52 16.31 -7.18
CA GLY A 103 -4.25 16.16 -6.49
C GLY A 103 -4.25 14.97 -5.54
N HIS A 104 -4.00 15.24 -4.25
CA HIS A 104 -3.71 14.24 -3.25
C HIS A 104 -4.83 13.20 -3.06
N ASP A 105 -6.05 13.65 -2.74
CA ASP A 105 -7.16 12.75 -2.39
C ASP A 105 -7.57 11.87 -3.56
N ARG A 106 -7.71 12.46 -4.76
CA ARG A 106 -7.99 11.69 -5.98
C ARG A 106 -6.89 10.70 -6.29
N SER A 107 -5.61 11.10 -6.19
CA SER A 107 -4.49 10.19 -6.44
C SER A 107 -4.49 9.00 -5.48
N HIS A 108 -4.80 9.24 -4.20
CA HIS A 108 -4.90 8.20 -3.19
C HIS A 108 -6.08 7.25 -3.47
N ALA A 109 -7.25 7.80 -3.82
CA ALA A 109 -8.41 7.01 -4.20
C ALA A 109 -8.15 6.14 -5.43
N LEU A 110 -7.63 6.73 -6.51
CA LEU A 110 -7.34 6.04 -7.77
C LEU A 110 -6.28 4.94 -7.61
N GLN A 111 -5.31 5.11 -6.72
CA GLN A 111 -4.35 4.04 -6.41
C GLN A 111 -5.04 2.77 -5.90
N GLY A 112 -6.12 2.91 -5.11
CA GLY A 112 -6.93 1.78 -4.65
C GLY A 112 -7.76 1.16 -5.79
N VAL A 113 -8.32 1.98 -6.66
CA VAL A 113 -9.08 1.54 -7.84
C VAL A 113 -8.20 0.73 -8.79
N VAL A 114 -7.00 1.22 -9.11
CA VAL A 114 -6.03 0.51 -9.96
C VAL A 114 -5.74 -0.88 -9.42
N ALA A 115 -5.50 -1.00 -8.11
CA ALA A 115 -5.24 -2.29 -7.48
C ALA A 115 -6.44 -3.24 -7.64
N ALA A 116 -7.66 -2.76 -7.47
CA ALA A 116 -8.87 -3.57 -7.68
C ALA A 116 -9.08 -3.95 -9.15
N MET A 117 -8.80 -3.06 -10.10
CA MET A 117 -8.88 -3.37 -11.53
C MET A 117 -7.93 -4.51 -11.91
N ALA A 118 -6.66 -4.42 -11.50
CA ALA A 118 -5.69 -5.47 -11.79
C ALA A 118 -6.08 -6.82 -11.16
N ASP A 119 -6.55 -6.80 -9.91
CA ASP A 119 -6.85 -8.01 -9.13
C ASP A 119 -8.14 -8.69 -9.60
N VAL A 120 -9.25 -7.95 -9.69
CA VAL A 120 -10.52 -8.46 -10.24
C VAL A 120 -10.34 -8.89 -11.71
N GLY A 121 -9.55 -8.15 -12.48
CA GLY A 121 -9.23 -8.51 -13.86
C GLY A 121 -8.54 -9.86 -13.95
N ILE A 122 -7.58 -10.14 -13.07
CA ILE A 122 -6.93 -11.44 -12.98
C ILE A 122 -7.88 -12.53 -12.46
N GLN A 123 -8.64 -12.28 -11.40
CA GLN A 123 -9.57 -13.25 -10.82
C GLN A 123 -10.65 -13.72 -11.81
N MET A 124 -11.08 -12.81 -12.69
CA MET A 124 -12.13 -13.08 -13.68
C MET A 124 -11.58 -13.42 -15.07
N ASP A 125 -10.27 -13.58 -15.24
CA ASP A 125 -9.61 -13.80 -16.53
C ASP A 125 -9.97 -12.74 -17.60
N LYS A 126 -9.96 -11.47 -17.20
CA LYS A 126 -10.24 -10.29 -18.02
C LYS A 126 -8.95 -9.48 -18.25
N PRO A 127 -8.10 -9.85 -19.23
CA PRO A 127 -6.82 -9.18 -19.46
C PRO A 127 -6.97 -7.69 -19.82
N ALA A 128 -8.01 -7.31 -20.56
CA ALA A 128 -8.30 -5.91 -20.87
C ALA A 128 -8.44 -5.05 -19.60
N PHE A 129 -9.03 -5.60 -18.53
CA PHE A 129 -9.20 -4.89 -17.27
C PHE A 129 -7.87 -4.64 -16.54
N VAL A 130 -6.91 -5.55 -16.72
CA VAL A 130 -5.53 -5.38 -16.24
C VAL A 130 -4.82 -4.30 -17.05
N ASP A 131 -5.06 -4.22 -18.36
CA ASP A 131 -4.50 -3.16 -19.20
C ASP A 131 -5.10 -1.78 -18.88
N ASP A 132 -6.42 -1.69 -18.71
CA ASP A 132 -7.11 -0.47 -18.25
C ASP A 132 -6.56 0.00 -16.89
N SER A 133 -6.20 -0.93 -15.99
CA SER A 133 -5.57 -0.60 -14.71
C SER A 133 -4.21 0.11 -14.87
N LYS A 134 -3.44 -0.27 -15.91
CA LYS A 134 -2.14 0.34 -16.22
C LYS A 134 -2.32 1.74 -16.81
N GLU A 135 -3.34 1.91 -17.65
CA GLU A 135 -3.70 3.23 -18.20
C GLU A 135 -4.11 4.18 -17.07
N LEU A 136 -4.99 3.72 -16.18
CA LEU A 136 -5.41 4.49 -15.01
C LEU A 136 -4.23 4.82 -14.09
N ALA A 137 -3.33 3.87 -13.86
CA ALA A 137 -2.10 4.12 -13.11
C ALA A 137 -1.23 5.19 -13.77
N GLY A 138 -1.20 5.27 -15.10
CA GLY A 138 -0.42 6.26 -15.85
C GLY A 138 -0.88 7.71 -15.65
N ILE A 139 -2.17 7.93 -15.35
CA ILE A 139 -2.76 9.27 -15.22
C ILE A 139 -2.88 9.78 -13.78
N ILE A 140 -2.46 9.00 -12.78
CA ILE A 140 -2.47 9.44 -11.37
C ILE A 140 -1.51 10.63 -11.18
N GLU A 141 -2.02 11.77 -10.73
CA GLU A 141 -1.26 13.03 -10.68
C GLU A 141 0.01 12.94 -9.83
N TYR A 142 -0.09 12.43 -8.60
CA TYR A 142 1.04 12.39 -7.66
C TYR A 142 1.92 11.14 -7.86
N ASP A 143 3.21 11.34 -8.13
CA ASP A 143 4.17 10.26 -8.40
C ASP A 143 4.30 9.22 -7.27
N THR A 144 4.11 9.63 -6.01
CA THR A 144 4.07 8.71 -4.86
C THR A 144 2.95 7.68 -5.01
N TYR A 145 1.76 8.13 -5.38
CA TYR A 145 0.60 7.26 -5.60
C TYR A 145 0.68 6.52 -6.94
N ARG A 146 1.19 7.19 -7.98
CA ARG A 146 1.43 6.61 -9.31
C ARG A 146 2.36 5.41 -9.24
N SER A 147 3.55 5.58 -8.66
CA SER A 147 4.51 4.49 -8.47
C SER A 147 3.96 3.40 -7.54
N SER A 148 3.20 3.76 -6.50
CA SER A 148 2.51 2.78 -5.64
C SER A 148 1.49 1.92 -6.42
N ALA A 149 0.71 2.54 -7.31
CA ALA A 149 -0.25 1.86 -8.16
C ALA A 149 0.44 0.83 -9.08
N TRP A 150 1.54 1.23 -9.74
CA TRP A 150 2.36 0.33 -10.55
C TRP A 150 2.98 -0.82 -9.74
N ARG A 151 3.43 -0.57 -8.51
CA ARG A 151 3.90 -1.65 -7.60
C ARG A 151 2.79 -2.61 -7.20
N SER A 152 1.56 -2.13 -7.02
CA SER A 152 0.40 -3.00 -6.78
C SER A 152 0.10 -3.89 -7.98
N ILE A 153 0.03 -3.32 -9.19
CA ILE A 153 -0.14 -4.11 -10.43
C ILE A 153 0.95 -5.20 -10.52
N ALA A 154 2.20 -4.82 -10.26
CA ALA A 154 3.32 -5.74 -10.34
C ALA A 154 3.21 -6.93 -9.35
N ARG A 155 2.79 -6.67 -8.10
CA ARG A 155 2.54 -7.72 -7.10
C ARG A 155 1.37 -8.62 -7.52
N THR A 156 0.26 -8.05 -8.01
CA THR A 156 -0.89 -8.84 -8.46
C THR A 156 -0.51 -9.74 -9.63
N GLN A 157 0.24 -9.22 -10.61
CA GLN A 157 0.73 -10.01 -11.74
C GLN A 157 1.68 -11.12 -11.29
N HIS A 158 2.59 -10.85 -10.35
CA HIS A 158 3.47 -11.88 -9.78
C HIS A 158 2.68 -12.98 -9.07
N GLY A 159 1.68 -12.60 -8.27
CA GLY A 159 0.78 -13.55 -7.59
C GLY A 159 0.00 -14.44 -8.55
N ASN A 160 -0.25 -13.97 -9.78
CA ASN A 160 -0.86 -14.75 -10.86
C ASN A 160 0.16 -15.47 -11.77
N ASN A 161 1.41 -15.65 -11.31
CA ASN A 161 2.51 -16.25 -12.07
C ASN A 161 2.84 -15.54 -13.41
N ASN A 162 2.38 -14.30 -13.61
CA ASN A 162 2.74 -13.49 -14.78
C ASN A 162 4.02 -12.69 -14.49
N THR A 163 5.15 -13.40 -14.49
CA THR A 163 6.47 -12.81 -14.26
C THR A 163 6.82 -11.70 -15.26
N PRO A 164 6.61 -11.85 -16.59
CA PRO A 164 6.92 -10.76 -17.53
C PRO A 164 6.12 -9.48 -17.25
N GLY A 165 4.81 -9.62 -16.95
CA GLY A 165 3.97 -8.50 -16.55
C GLY A 165 4.45 -7.84 -15.26
N ALA A 166 4.74 -8.65 -14.23
CA ALA A 166 5.24 -8.17 -12.96
C ALA A 166 6.54 -7.37 -13.12
N VAL A 167 7.49 -7.90 -13.88
CA VAL A 167 8.77 -7.22 -14.18
C VAL A 167 8.54 -5.91 -14.93
N TYR A 168 7.65 -5.88 -15.93
CA TYR A 168 7.30 -4.66 -16.65
C TYR A 168 6.75 -3.58 -15.70
N SER A 169 5.76 -3.94 -14.88
CA SER A 169 5.08 -3.02 -13.97
C SER A 169 6.02 -2.53 -12.85
N ALA A 170 6.89 -3.39 -12.33
CA ALA A 170 7.92 -3.03 -11.36
C ALA A 170 8.93 -2.04 -11.93
N ASN A 171 9.39 -2.25 -13.17
CA ASN A 171 10.29 -1.33 -13.87
C ASN A 171 9.63 0.04 -14.12
N LYS A 172 8.34 0.06 -14.49
CA LYS A 172 7.58 1.31 -14.62
C LYS A 172 7.53 2.08 -13.29
N ALA A 173 7.25 1.38 -12.18
CA ALA A 173 7.28 1.99 -10.86
C ALA A 173 8.67 2.56 -10.51
N MET A 174 9.74 1.78 -10.73
CA MET A 174 11.11 2.23 -10.47
C MET A 174 11.46 3.48 -11.27
N GLY A 175 11.12 3.51 -12.56
CA GLY A 175 11.38 4.66 -13.43
C GLY A 175 10.62 5.92 -13.01
N ILE A 176 9.43 5.80 -12.41
CA ILE A 176 8.70 6.95 -11.83
C ILE A 176 9.48 7.48 -10.61
N ILE A 177 9.91 6.60 -9.71
CA ILE A 177 10.63 6.99 -8.49
C ILE A 177 11.97 7.65 -8.82
N ASP A 178 12.71 7.09 -9.78
CA ASP A 178 14.01 7.60 -10.22
C ASP A 178 13.92 9.01 -10.80
N LYS A 179 12.90 9.27 -11.64
CA LYS A 179 12.74 10.54 -12.36
C LYS A 179 11.98 11.60 -11.56
N SER A 180 11.24 11.21 -10.52
CA SER A 180 10.39 12.15 -9.81
C SER A 180 11.22 13.16 -9.02
N LYS A 181 10.97 14.44 -9.30
CA LYS A 181 11.41 15.57 -8.48
C LYS A 181 10.40 15.91 -7.37
N LEU A 182 9.24 15.25 -7.37
CA LEU A 182 8.10 15.54 -6.49
C LEU A 182 8.03 14.58 -5.29
N ILE A 183 8.71 13.42 -5.37
CA ILE A 183 8.93 12.56 -4.20
C ILE A 183 10.13 13.10 -3.41
N THR A 184 9.89 14.16 -2.63
CA THR A 184 10.93 14.92 -1.92
C THR A 184 11.30 14.36 -0.56
N ARG A 185 10.40 13.62 0.10
CA ARG A 185 10.70 12.99 1.38
C ARG A 185 11.41 11.66 1.16
N ASP A 186 12.62 11.54 1.67
CA ASP A 186 13.46 10.36 1.53
C ASP A 186 12.81 9.08 2.05
N ILE A 187 11.95 9.18 3.07
CA ILE A 187 11.22 8.03 3.62
C ILE A 187 10.33 7.36 2.56
N TYR A 188 9.72 8.14 1.66
CA TYR A 188 8.90 7.60 0.58
C TYR A 188 9.74 6.93 -0.50
N ARG A 189 10.91 7.51 -0.83
CA ARG A 189 11.85 6.90 -1.79
C ARG A 189 12.40 5.59 -1.23
N ALA A 190 12.91 5.61 0.00
CA ALA A 190 13.49 4.45 0.65
C ALA A 190 12.47 3.31 0.76
N SER A 191 11.27 3.60 1.25
CA SER A 191 10.18 2.61 1.33
C SER A 191 9.84 2.02 -0.04
N ALA A 192 9.75 2.86 -1.07
CA ALA A 192 9.39 2.41 -2.41
C ALA A 192 10.47 1.51 -3.04
N TYR A 193 11.74 1.83 -2.86
CA TYR A 193 12.85 1.01 -3.31
C TYR A 193 12.94 -0.32 -2.56
N VAL A 194 12.72 -0.35 -1.25
CA VAL A 194 12.73 -1.62 -0.49
C VAL A 194 11.60 -2.55 -0.94
N ASP A 195 10.41 -2.00 -1.18
CA ASP A 195 9.29 -2.78 -1.71
C ASP A 195 9.59 -3.33 -3.12
N LEU A 196 10.24 -2.55 -3.97
CA LEU A 196 10.69 -3.01 -5.30
C LEU A 196 11.79 -4.07 -5.20
N ALA A 197 12.76 -3.90 -4.30
CA ALA A 197 13.81 -4.89 -4.09
C ALA A 197 13.24 -6.27 -3.73
N ARG A 198 12.26 -6.31 -2.82
CA ARG A 198 11.56 -7.54 -2.45
C ARG A 198 10.85 -8.17 -3.63
N LEU A 199 10.11 -7.37 -4.39
CA LEU A 199 9.41 -7.84 -5.57
C LEU A 199 10.40 -8.39 -6.61
N PHE A 200 11.48 -7.67 -6.90
CA PHE A 200 12.51 -8.09 -7.85
C PHE A 200 13.23 -9.37 -7.40
N ILE A 201 13.47 -9.55 -6.10
CA ILE A 201 13.91 -10.85 -5.56
C ILE A 201 12.87 -11.91 -5.93
N ASP A 202 11.59 -11.70 -5.62
CA ASP A 202 10.54 -12.69 -5.84
C ASP A 202 10.41 -13.08 -7.32
N VAL A 203 10.55 -12.14 -8.25
CA VAL A 203 10.52 -12.39 -9.71
C VAL A 203 11.90 -12.77 -10.31
N GLY A 204 12.93 -12.97 -9.49
CA GLY A 204 14.26 -13.42 -9.93
C GLY A 204 15.10 -12.38 -10.68
N GLN A 205 14.77 -11.09 -10.58
CA GLN A 205 15.54 -9.99 -11.15
C GLN A 205 16.59 -9.50 -10.15
N GLU A 206 17.67 -10.27 -9.98
CA GLU A 206 18.69 -10.02 -8.96
C GLU A 206 19.37 -8.65 -9.12
N ASP A 207 19.78 -8.27 -10.33
CA ASP A 207 20.47 -6.99 -10.54
C ASP A 207 19.59 -5.79 -10.20
N MET A 208 18.32 -5.84 -10.61
CA MET A 208 17.32 -4.82 -10.26
C MET A 208 17.05 -4.77 -8.75
N ALA A 209 17.06 -5.93 -8.08
CA ALA A 209 16.92 -5.99 -6.63
C ALA A 209 18.11 -5.34 -5.92
N ARG A 210 19.35 -5.62 -6.37
CA ARG A 210 20.57 -4.99 -5.83
C ARG A 210 20.51 -3.48 -6.01
N GLU A 211 20.17 -3.01 -7.21
CA GLU A 211 20.03 -1.57 -7.49
C GLU A 211 19.03 -0.91 -6.55
N CYS A 212 17.85 -1.53 -6.36
CA CYS A 212 16.84 -1.03 -5.43
C CYS A 212 17.34 -1.01 -3.98
N ILE A 213 18.06 -2.05 -3.52
CA ILE A 213 18.65 -2.07 -2.17
C ILE A 213 19.64 -0.91 -2.00
N THR A 214 20.54 -0.69 -2.97
CA THR A 214 21.51 0.42 -2.93
C THR A 214 20.81 1.77 -2.86
N LYS A 215 19.79 2.00 -3.70
CA LYS A 215 18.99 3.24 -3.67
C LYS A 215 18.23 3.40 -2.36
N ALA A 216 17.69 2.32 -1.80
CA ALA A 216 17.03 2.34 -0.49
C ALA A 216 18.00 2.74 0.64
N VAL A 217 19.20 2.16 0.68
CA VAL A 217 20.24 2.52 1.65
C VAL A 217 20.60 4.00 1.53
N TYR A 218 20.85 4.47 0.31
CA TYR A 218 21.19 5.87 0.06
C TYR A 218 20.10 6.83 0.55
N SER A 219 18.83 6.59 0.21
CA SER A 219 17.71 7.39 0.72
C SER A 219 17.56 7.29 2.25
N SER A 220 17.87 6.15 2.85
CA SER A 220 17.73 5.96 4.31
C SER A 220 18.78 6.71 5.12
N MET A 221 19.95 7.00 4.54
CA MET A 221 21.01 7.78 5.20
C MET A 221 20.60 9.23 5.46
N GLY A 222 19.69 9.80 4.64
CA GLY A 222 19.16 11.15 4.82
C GLY A 222 18.05 11.27 5.88
N LEU A 223 17.63 10.17 6.50
CA LEU A 223 16.54 10.19 7.48
C LEU A 223 17.01 10.72 8.84
N GLU A 224 16.47 11.87 9.22
CA GLU A 224 16.70 12.51 10.53
C GLU A 224 15.93 11.81 11.65
N ASP A 225 14.67 11.44 11.39
CA ASP A 225 13.84 10.77 12.38
C ASP A 225 14.36 9.35 12.67
N GLU A 226 14.71 9.12 13.92
CA GLU A 226 15.33 7.88 14.38
C GLU A 226 14.39 6.66 14.23
N PHE A 227 13.09 6.88 14.40
CA PHE A 227 12.09 5.83 14.30
C PHE A 227 11.94 5.37 12.84
N ASP A 228 11.75 6.32 11.92
CA ASP A 228 11.68 6.09 10.48
C ASP A 228 12.98 5.43 9.98
N ARG A 229 14.14 5.96 10.38
CA ARG A 229 15.44 5.42 9.98
C ARG A 229 15.61 3.97 10.44
N SER A 230 15.35 3.68 11.71
CA SER A 230 15.47 2.32 12.27
C SER A 230 14.47 1.36 11.61
N SER A 231 13.24 1.82 11.36
CA SER A 231 12.20 1.04 10.68
C SER A 231 12.67 0.61 9.29
N ILE A 232 13.16 1.54 8.47
CA ILE A 232 13.60 1.23 7.11
C ILE A 232 14.87 0.36 7.09
N PHE A 233 15.87 0.66 7.91
CA PHE A 233 17.09 -0.16 7.97
C PHE A 233 16.82 -1.60 8.42
N GLN A 234 15.82 -1.83 9.29
CA GLN A 234 15.33 -3.19 9.55
C GLN A 234 14.89 -3.87 8.26
N VAL A 235 14.08 -3.20 7.44
CA VAL A 235 13.54 -3.79 6.22
C VAL A 235 14.66 -4.04 5.18
N ILE A 236 15.60 -3.11 5.06
CA ILE A 236 16.79 -3.24 4.21
C ILE A 236 17.64 -4.44 4.65
N ALA A 237 18.02 -4.53 5.93
CA ALA A 237 18.87 -5.60 6.43
C ALA A 237 18.24 -6.99 6.21
N LYS A 238 16.94 -7.12 6.49
CA LYS A 238 16.18 -8.36 6.23
C LYS A 238 16.11 -8.70 4.73
N THR A 239 16.03 -7.69 3.87
CA THR A 239 16.00 -7.89 2.41
C THR A 239 17.37 -8.31 1.87
N GLN A 240 18.44 -7.66 2.33
CA GLN A 240 19.83 -8.00 2.01
C GLN A 240 20.17 -9.43 2.44
N VAL A 241 19.84 -9.83 3.68
CA VAL A 241 20.17 -11.19 4.15
C VAL A 241 19.41 -12.26 3.36
N ARG A 242 18.13 -12.00 3.03
CA ARG A 242 17.31 -12.91 2.22
C ARG A 242 17.92 -13.09 0.84
N MET A 243 18.32 -11.98 0.22
CA MET A 243 18.96 -12.02 -1.10
C MET A 243 20.31 -12.72 -1.04
N GLY A 244 21.19 -12.34 -0.11
CA GLY A 244 22.50 -12.96 0.07
C GLY A 244 22.41 -14.46 0.36
N ALA A 245 21.41 -14.91 1.12
CA ALA A 245 21.14 -16.33 1.34
C ALA A 245 20.73 -17.04 0.04
N ARG A 246 19.86 -16.43 -0.77
CA ARG A 246 19.39 -16.98 -2.04
C ARG A 246 20.52 -17.08 -3.07
N THR A 247 21.36 -16.05 -3.17
CA THR A 247 22.43 -15.94 -4.17
C THR A 247 23.78 -16.48 -3.67
N LYS A 248 23.88 -16.84 -2.38
CA LYS A 248 25.12 -17.19 -1.68
C LYS A 248 26.18 -16.08 -1.74
N ASP A 249 25.72 -14.82 -1.80
CA ASP A 249 26.55 -13.62 -1.90
C ASP A 249 26.93 -13.13 -0.50
N ASN A 250 28.20 -13.34 -0.12
CA ASN A 250 28.72 -12.90 1.19
C ASN A 250 28.73 -11.38 1.33
N GLY A 251 28.87 -10.62 0.24
CA GLY A 251 28.85 -9.16 0.28
C GLY A 251 27.48 -8.65 0.74
N LEU A 252 26.41 -9.24 0.23
CA LEU A 252 25.05 -8.91 0.69
C LEU A 252 24.79 -9.31 2.14
N LEU A 253 25.38 -10.41 2.62
CA LEU A 253 25.29 -10.81 4.03
C LEU A 253 26.04 -9.83 4.93
N GLU A 254 27.22 -9.36 4.51
CA GLU A 254 27.97 -8.32 5.22
C GLU A 254 27.21 -6.99 5.23
N ASP A 255 26.62 -6.61 4.09
CA ASP A 255 25.84 -5.38 3.98
C ASP A 255 24.57 -5.45 4.84
N ALA A 256 23.95 -6.62 5.01
CA ALA A 256 22.86 -6.82 5.95
C ALA A 256 23.26 -6.49 7.39
N VAL A 257 24.46 -6.90 7.81
CA VAL A 257 25.03 -6.58 9.13
C VAL A 257 25.33 -5.07 9.24
N LYS A 258 25.88 -4.45 8.19
CA LYS A 258 26.11 -2.99 8.16
C LYS A 258 24.80 -2.22 8.31
N SER A 259 23.76 -2.59 7.56
CA SER A 259 22.42 -2.01 7.68
C SER A 259 21.82 -2.20 9.07
N PHE A 260 22.01 -3.37 9.67
CA PHE A 260 21.60 -3.64 11.05
C PHE A 260 22.24 -2.67 12.06
N ASN A 261 23.47 -2.25 11.85
CA ASN A 261 24.15 -1.30 12.73
C ASN A 261 23.59 0.12 12.67
N HIS A 262 22.78 0.46 11.67
CA HIS A 262 22.04 1.72 11.63
C HIS A 262 20.72 1.70 12.41
N ILE A 263 20.31 0.54 12.96
CA ILE A 263 19.08 0.37 13.72
C ILE A 263 19.36 0.67 15.20
N THR A 264 18.82 1.78 15.70
CA THR A 264 19.01 2.25 17.08
C THR A 264 17.78 2.00 17.96
N ARG A 265 16.58 1.92 17.37
CA ARG A 265 15.36 1.55 18.11
C ARG A 265 15.37 0.07 18.47
N GLU A 266 15.38 -0.23 19.78
CA GLU A 266 15.54 -1.59 20.29
C GLU A 266 14.49 -2.57 19.76
N TYR A 267 13.23 -2.16 19.70
CA TYR A 267 12.16 -2.99 19.13
C TYR A 267 12.50 -3.53 17.72
N TYR A 268 13.02 -2.66 16.84
CA TYR A 268 13.42 -3.05 15.49
C TYR A 268 14.74 -3.83 15.49
N ARG A 269 15.66 -3.47 16.39
CA ARG A 269 16.98 -4.10 16.53
C ARG A 269 16.82 -5.56 16.97
N THR A 270 16.07 -5.85 18.02
CA THR A 270 15.85 -7.21 18.51
C THR A 270 15.26 -8.11 17.43
N SER A 271 14.18 -7.67 16.75
CA SER A 271 13.53 -8.44 15.68
C SER A 271 14.46 -8.69 14.49
N THR A 272 15.27 -7.70 14.13
CA THR A 272 16.22 -7.82 13.02
C THR A 272 17.36 -8.76 13.38
N ARG A 273 17.93 -8.64 14.59
CA ARG A 273 18.96 -9.55 15.12
C ARG A 273 18.50 -11.00 15.02
N GLN A 274 17.32 -11.32 15.54
CA GLN A 274 16.76 -12.68 15.47
C GLN A 274 16.69 -13.23 14.04
N THR A 275 16.24 -12.39 13.09
CA THR A 275 16.13 -12.78 11.68
C THR A 275 17.52 -13.02 11.08
N LEU A 276 18.46 -12.09 11.28
CA LEU A 276 19.82 -12.20 10.74
C LEU A 276 20.56 -13.39 11.34
N THR A 277 20.53 -13.57 12.67
CA THR A 277 21.16 -14.70 13.36
C THR A 277 20.64 -16.02 12.82
N SER A 278 19.33 -16.19 12.68
CA SER A 278 18.73 -17.42 12.15
C SER A 278 19.27 -17.76 10.75
N VAL A 279 19.28 -16.78 9.84
CA VAL A 279 19.76 -17.00 8.47
C VAL A 279 21.27 -17.25 8.44
N LEU A 280 22.05 -16.47 9.17
CA LEU A 280 23.52 -16.56 9.16
C LEU A 280 24.04 -17.85 9.81
N VAL A 281 23.42 -18.33 10.89
CA VAL A 281 23.74 -19.63 11.49
C VAL A 281 23.47 -20.77 10.51
N ASN A 282 22.32 -20.74 9.82
CA ASN A 282 21.98 -21.74 8.80
C ASN A 282 23.00 -21.77 7.65
N LEU A 283 23.59 -20.62 7.33
CA LEU A 283 24.64 -20.47 6.32
C LEU A 283 26.07 -20.68 6.87
N LYS A 284 26.22 -21.04 8.16
CA LYS A 284 27.50 -21.21 8.86
C LYS A 284 28.40 -19.97 8.78
N LYS A 285 27.82 -18.80 9.04
CA LYS A 285 28.49 -17.48 9.01
C LYS A 285 28.75 -16.94 10.42
N ASP A 286 29.43 -17.72 11.24
CA ASP A 286 29.62 -17.44 12.67
C ASP A 286 30.30 -16.09 12.93
N GLU A 287 31.22 -15.67 12.07
CA GLU A 287 31.88 -14.36 12.16
C GLU A 287 30.91 -13.19 11.95
N LEU A 288 29.88 -13.36 11.11
CA LEU A 288 28.86 -12.34 10.90
C LEU A 288 27.85 -12.33 12.05
N VAL A 289 27.54 -13.49 12.64
CA VAL A 289 26.68 -13.58 13.82
C VAL A 289 27.26 -12.78 14.99
N LYS A 290 28.57 -12.89 15.24
CA LYS A 290 29.26 -12.13 16.30
C LYS A 290 29.19 -10.61 16.12
N LYS A 291 28.97 -10.12 14.90
CA LYS A 291 28.84 -8.68 14.60
C LYS A 291 27.44 -8.14 14.88
N LEU A 292 26.49 -8.99 15.32
CA LEU A 292 25.12 -8.59 15.64
C LEU A 292 24.91 -8.23 17.11
N ASP A 293 25.87 -8.57 17.97
CA ASP A 293 25.85 -8.26 19.41
C ASP A 293 26.00 -6.75 19.65
#